data_AF-A0AAF0JDG8-F1
#
_entry.id   AF-A0AAF0JDG8-F1
#
_cell.length_a   1.000
_cell.length_b   1.000
_cell.length_c   1.000
_cell.angle_alpha   90.00
_cell.angle_beta   90.00
_cell.angle_gamma   90.00
#
_symmetry.space_group_name_H-M   'P 1'
#
loop_
_entity.id
_entity.type
_entity.pdbx_description
1 polymer ?
#
loop_
_entity_poly.entity_id
_entity_poly.type
_entity_poly.pdbx_seq_one_letter_code
_entity_poly.pdbx_strand_id
1 'polypeptide(L)'
;MTDPSAPASDSALRHDMVQSAVSFLADPKVQSSPVSQRISFLESKGLTPQEIDAALSQAPRGAGVHPAAAYPMVPAYPPWQRPQRDWRDWFIMAVVSGTVGYGVIALARKYLYPHLQPPNQTQVEADLAALDAKYDEVAAHLDEIDETTNAIARGLEEHQAEVAKSVADVNELIKSVREREEAHEAELRETKRVVDEIREDVSTQFQRSRDAQSRSLSELQTELKSLRSLLVSRGAAPASAPAPAAPPAESAPPPPRPAPSIPAWQLADN
;
A
#
# COMPACT_ATOMS: atom_id res chain seq x y z
N MET A 1 1.63 7.73 -20.50
CA MET A 1 2.29 7.51 -19.20
C MET A 1 1.50 6.42 -18.47
N THR A 2 1.79 5.14 -18.67
CA THR A 2 2.78 4.32 -17.92
C THR A 2 2.48 4.24 -16.43
N ASP A 3 1.82 3.16 -16.00
CA ASP A 3 2.39 2.23 -15.01
C ASP A 3 1.64 0.89 -15.02
N PRO A 4 2.28 -0.20 -15.49
CA PRO A 4 1.91 -1.55 -15.11
C PRO A 4 3.14 -2.33 -14.62
N SER A 5 3.25 -2.63 -13.33
CA SER A 5 3.81 -3.88 -12.78
C SER A 5 4.23 -3.72 -11.32
N ALA A 6 3.37 -4.18 -10.42
CA ALA A 6 3.83 -4.96 -9.28
C ALA A 6 3.76 -6.44 -9.71
N PRO A 7 4.86 -7.22 -9.72
CA PRO A 7 4.74 -8.66 -9.88
C PRO A 7 4.39 -9.28 -8.54
N ALA A 8 3.15 -9.77 -8.45
CA ALA A 8 2.76 -10.79 -7.49
C ALA A 8 3.70 -12.00 -7.59
N SER A 9 4.31 -12.42 -6.48
CA SER A 9 5.15 -13.62 -6.40
C SER A 9 4.97 -14.34 -5.06
N ASP A 10 3.72 -14.45 -4.62
CA ASP A 10 3.22 -15.58 -3.82
C ASP A 10 2.34 -16.35 -4.82
N SER A 11 2.46 -17.63 -5.12
CA SER A 11 2.57 -18.75 -4.20
C SER A 11 2.50 -20.04 -5.04
N ALA A 12 3.54 -20.86 -4.93
CA ALA A 12 3.57 -22.30 -5.16
C ALA A 12 5.06 -22.66 -5.14
N LEU A 13 5.48 -23.53 -4.22
CA LEU A 13 6.83 -24.11 -4.09
C LEU A 13 7.70 -23.81 -5.30
N ARG A 14 8.74 -22.99 -5.14
CA ARG A 14 9.63 -22.62 -6.26
C ARG A 14 10.34 -23.89 -6.74
N HIS A 15 9.70 -24.57 -7.68
CA HIS A 15 10.03 -25.95 -8.03
C HIS A 15 11.46 -26.03 -8.59
N ASP A 16 11.91 -24.97 -9.25
CA ASP A 16 13.28 -24.78 -9.73
C ASP A 16 14.31 -24.74 -8.59
N MET A 17 13.97 -24.15 -7.44
CA MET A 17 14.84 -24.12 -6.26
C MET A 17 14.87 -25.47 -5.54
N VAL A 18 13.73 -26.16 -5.47
CA VAL A 18 13.67 -27.54 -4.93
C VAL A 18 14.48 -28.49 -5.80
N GLN A 19 14.36 -28.41 -7.14
CA GLN A 19 15.17 -29.22 -8.06
C GLN A 19 16.67 -28.94 -7.95
N SER A 20 17.05 -27.66 -7.81
CA SER A 20 18.45 -27.27 -7.56
C SER A 20 18.98 -27.84 -6.24
N ALA A 21 18.15 -27.86 -5.19
CA ALA A 21 18.47 -28.48 -3.91
C ALA A 21 18.59 -30.00 -3.99
N VAL A 22 17.70 -30.69 -4.73
CA VAL A 22 17.79 -32.14 -4.95
C VAL A 22 19.06 -32.50 -5.71
N SER A 23 19.43 -31.72 -6.74
CA SER A 23 20.69 -31.90 -7.46
C SER A 23 21.92 -31.71 -6.56
N PHE A 24 21.90 -30.73 -5.66
CA PHE A 24 22.94 -30.52 -4.65
C PHE A 24 23.02 -31.69 -3.64
N LEU A 25 21.88 -32.15 -3.14
CA LEU A 25 21.81 -33.28 -2.19
C LEU A 25 22.17 -34.64 -2.82
N ALA A 26 22.10 -34.75 -4.15
CA ALA A 26 22.51 -35.92 -4.91
C ALA A 26 24.04 -36.00 -5.14
N ASP A 27 24.80 -34.91 -4.91
CA ASP A 27 26.26 -34.91 -5.07
C ASP A 27 26.92 -35.81 -3.99
N PRO A 28 27.76 -36.79 -4.37
CA PRO A 28 28.47 -37.67 -3.44
C PRO A 28 29.26 -36.94 -2.33
N LYS A 29 29.84 -35.76 -2.62
CA LYS A 29 30.59 -34.97 -1.62
C LYS A 29 29.65 -34.35 -0.57
N VAL A 30 28.45 -33.99 -1.00
CA VAL A 30 27.41 -33.40 -0.15
C VAL A 30 26.74 -34.49 0.70
N GLN A 31 26.57 -35.71 0.17
CA GLN A 31 26.05 -36.86 0.92
C GLN A 31 26.96 -37.28 2.09
N SER A 32 28.28 -37.16 1.94
CA SER A 32 29.23 -37.39 3.04
C SER A 32 29.22 -36.32 4.13
N SER A 33 28.58 -35.17 3.88
CA SER A 33 28.50 -34.07 4.84
C SER A 33 27.33 -34.27 5.83
N PRO A 34 27.48 -33.87 7.11
CA PRO A 34 26.40 -33.91 8.09
C PRO A 34 25.12 -33.23 7.60
N VAL A 35 23.95 -33.76 7.98
CA VAL A 35 22.65 -33.24 7.55
C VAL A 35 22.45 -31.78 7.96
N SER A 36 22.96 -31.38 9.13
CA SER A 36 22.91 -29.98 9.62
C SER A 36 23.64 -28.99 8.70
N GLN A 37 24.79 -29.38 8.15
CA GLN A 37 25.54 -28.55 7.20
C GLN A 37 24.83 -28.43 5.86
N ARG A 38 24.12 -29.47 5.43
CA ARG A 38 23.30 -29.44 4.22
C ARG A 38 22.09 -28.51 4.36
N ILE A 39 21.43 -28.53 5.52
CA ILE A 39 20.26 -27.67 5.80
C ILE A 39 20.67 -26.20 5.83
N SER A 40 21.71 -25.85 6.60
CA SER A 40 22.20 -24.45 6.68
C SER A 40 22.68 -23.91 5.34
N PHE A 41 23.27 -24.75 4.47
CA PHE A 41 23.62 -24.33 3.11
C PHE A 41 22.36 -24.01 2.28
N LEU A 42 21.32 -24.83 2.35
CA LEU A 42 20.07 -24.57 1.63
C LEU A 42 19.31 -23.35 2.18
N GLU A 43 19.35 -23.11 3.48
CA GLU A 43 18.82 -21.88 4.10
C GLU A 43 19.57 -20.64 3.61
N SER A 44 20.91 -20.70 3.54
CA SER A 44 21.73 -19.61 2.99
C SER A 44 21.48 -19.33 1.50
N LYS A 45 20.94 -20.32 0.77
CA LYS A 45 20.51 -20.19 -0.62
C LYS A 45 19.09 -19.64 -0.77
N GLY A 46 18.42 -19.29 0.34
CA GLY A 46 17.10 -18.67 0.35
C GLY A 46 15.95 -19.66 0.16
N LEU A 47 16.18 -20.95 0.46
CA LEU A 47 15.10 -21.93 0.53
C LEU A 47 14.39 -21.84 1.87
N THR A 48 13.07 -21.93 1.83
CA THR A 48 12.25 -22.01 3.03
C THR A 48 12.36 -23.41 3.68
N PRO A 49 12.09 -23.56 4.99
CA PRO A 49 12.13 -24.86 5.66
C PRO A 49 11.24 -25.92 4.98
N GLN A 50 10.10 -25.50 4.41
CA GLN A 50 9.17 -26.36 3.69
C GLN A 50 9.74 -26.87 2.35
N GLU A 51 10.49 -26.03 1.63
CA GLU A 51 11.18 -26.40 0.37
C GLU A 51 12.37 -27.35 0.64
N ILE A 52 13.06 -27.15 1.77
CA ILE A 52 14.19 -27.98 2.20
C ILE A 52 13.75 -29.41 2.53
N ASP A 53 12.65 -29.56 3.27
CA ASP A 53 12.10 -30.88 3.61
C ASP A 53 11.63 -31.64 2.36
N ALA A 54 10.98 -30.93 1.43
CA ALA A 54 10.60 -31.49 0.13
C ALA A 54 11.83 -31.99 -0.66
N ALA A 55 12.91 -31.22 -0.72
CA ALA A 55 14.15 -31.63 -1.38
C ALA A 55 14.85 -32.82 -0.70
N LEU A 56 14.88 -32.84 0.64
CA LEU A 56 15.45 -33.94 1.45
C LEU A 56 14.65 -35.23 1.32
N SER A 57 13.33 -35.14 1.14
CA SER A 57 12.46 -36.29 0.91
C SER A 57 12.68 -36.94 -0.46
N GLN A 58 13.06 -36.15 -1.46
CA GLN A 58 13.29 -36.60 -2.84
C GLN A 58 14.74 -37.01 -3.10
N ALA A 59 15.69 -36.55 -2.28
CA ALA A 59 17.09 -36.92 -2.40
C ALA A 59 17.36 -38.37 -1.95
N PRO A 60 18.27 -39.11 -2.62
CA PRO A 60 18.59 -40.49 -2.25
C PRO A 60 19.26 -40.52 -0.87
N ARG A 61 18.51 -40.97 0.14
CA ARG A 61 19.06 -41.28 1.46
C ARG A 61 19.87 -42.56 1.35
N GLY A 62 21.19 -42.47 1.53
CA GLY A 62 22.08 -43.62 1.60
C GLY A 62 21.70 -44.55 2.74
N ALA A 63 20.77 -45.47 2.48
CA ALA A 63 20.37 -46.52 3.40
C ALA A 63 21.42 -47.63 3.35
N GLY A 64 22.28 -47.68 4.36
CA GLY A 64 23.16 -48.82 4.62
C GLY A 64 22.33 -50.05 4.99
N VAL A 65 22.10 -50.93 4.03
CA VAL A 65 21.53 -52.26 4.25
C VAL A 65 22.69 -53.25 4.38
N HIS A 66 22.92 -53.78 5.58
CA HIS A 66 23.77 -54.96 5.78
C HIS A 66 22.87 -56.16 6.08
N PRO A 67 22.76 -57.16 5.18
CA PRO A 67 22.13 -58.42 5.54
C PRO A 67 23.09 -59.25 6.40
N ALA A 68 22.61 -59.69 7.57
CA ALA A 68 23.32 -60.64 8.42
C ALA A 68 23.34 -62.02 7.74
N ALA A 69 24.52 -62.50 7.35
CA ALA A 69 24.72 -63.85 6.81
C ALA A 69 25.21 -64.81 7.92
N ALA A 70 24.49 -65.92 8.05
CA ALA A 70 24.78 -67.05 8.91
C ALA A 70 26.05 -67.82 8.45
N TYR A 71 26.82 -68.34 9.41
CA TYR A 71 28.05 -69.11 9.17
C TYR A 71 27.77 -70.59 8.89
N PRO A 72 28.40 -71.21 7.87
CA PRO A 72 28.60 -72.65 7.81
C PRO A 72 30.01 -73.05 8.29
N MET A 73 30.03 -74.18 8.99
CA MET A 73 31.16 -74.89 9.61
C MET A 73 32.27 -75.28 8.62
N VAL A 74 33.54 -75.08 8.99
CA VAL A 74 34.75 -75.51 8.26
C VAL A 74 35.60 -76.50 9.09
N PRO A 75 36.35 -77.41 8.42
CA PRO A 75 36.87 -78.65 9.01
C PRO A 75 38.20 -78.47 9.77
N ALA A 76 38.50 -79.47 10.61
CA ALA A 76 39.59 -79.51 11.58
C ALA A 76 41.01 -79.38 10.96
N TYR A 77 41.81 -78.45 11.50
CA TYR A 77 43.26 -78.32 11.27
C TYR A 77 44.07 -79.16 12.30
N PRO A 78 45.29 -79.61 11.95
CA PRO A 78 46.16 -80.38 12.86
C PRO A 78 46.63 -79.56 14.08
N PRO A 79 46.98 -80.22 15.21
CA PRO A 79 47.27 -79.55 16.46
C PRO A 79 48.62 -78.81 16.41
N TRP A 80 48.59 -77.49 16.60
CA TRP A 80 49.77 -76.66 16.82
C TRP A 80 50.44 -76.99 18.15
N GLN A 81 51.72 -77.36 18.12
CA GLN A 81 52.54 -77.51 19.33
C GLN A 81 52.72 -76.13 19.98
N ARG A 82 52.42 -76.03 21.28
CA ARG A 82 52.60 -74.79 22.05
C ARG A 82 54.10 -74.52 22.20
N PRO A 83 54.62 -73.34 21.79
CA PRO A 83 55.99 -72.96 22.09
C PRO A 83 56.22 -73.02 23.59
N GLN A 84 57.28 -73.71 24.03
CA GLN A 84 57.68 -73.65 25.43
C GLN A 84 58.10 -72.22 25.73
N ARG A 85 57.40 -71.58 26.67
CA ARG A 85 57.69 -70.21 27.10
C ARG A 85 58.91 -70.27 28.01
N ASP A 86 60.08 -70.14 27.42
CA ASP A 86 61.33 -70.03 28.15
C ASP A 86 61.32 -68.78 29.04
N TRP A 87 62.02 -68.83 30.17
CA TRP A 87 62.19 -67.68 31.09
C TRP A 87 62.72 -66.41 30.39
N ARG A 88 63.40 -66.60 29.24
CA ARG A 88 63.83 -65.54 28.33
C ARG A 88 62.65 -64.76 27.74
N ASP A 89 61.56 -65.41 27.36
CA ASP A 89 60.37 -64.73 26.84
C ASP A 89 59.68 -63.92 27.94
N TRP A 90 59.70 -64.37 29.20
CA TRP A 90 59.21 -63.56 30.32
C TRP A 90 60.05 -62.30 30.54
N PHE A 91 61.37 -62.41 30.40
CA PHE A 91 62.25 -61.24 30.48
C PHE A 91 62.03 -60.27 29.31
N ILE A 92 61.96 -60.79 28.07
CA ILE A 92 61.69 -59.96 26.89
C ILE A 92 60.32 -59.29 27.02
N MET A 93 59.28 -60.01 27.44
CA MET A 93 57.95 -59.43 27.65
C MET A 93 57.94 -58.39 28.78
N ALA A 94 58.70 -58.60 29.87
CA ALA A 94 58.81 -57.62 30.95
C ALA A 94 59.51 -56.34 30.49
N VAL A 95 60.60 -56.44 29.73
CA VAL A 95 61.34 -55.28 29.21
C VAL A 95 60.54 -54.57 28.12
N VAL A 96 59.89 -55.30 27.21
CA VAL A 96 59.07 -54.72 26.14
C VAL A 96 57.81 -54.08 26.73
N SER A 97 57.13 -54.74 27.67
CA SER A 97 55.98 -54.16 28.39
C SER A 97 56.40 -52.96 29.24
N GLY A 98 57.58 -53.01 29.87
CA GLY A 98 58.14 -51.90 30.65
C GLY A 98 58.48 -50.68 29.79
N THR A 99 59.08 -50.88 28.61
CA THR A 99 59.44 -49.79 27.70
C THR A 99 58.21 -49.17 27.04
N VAL A 100 57.22 -49.99 26.61
CA VAL A 100 55.94 -49.49 26.08
C VAL A 100 55.14 -48.77 27.17
N GLY A 101 55.04 -49.35 28.37
CA GLY A 101 54.37 -48.74 29.52
C GLY A 101 55.00 -47.41 29.93
N TYR A 102 56.34 -47.34 29.97
CA TYR A 102 57.06 -46.09 30.22
C TYR A 102 56.81 -45.05 29.13
N GLY A 103 56.75 -45.47 27.86
CA GLY A 103 56.42 -44.59 26.73
C GLY A 103 55.03 -43.96 26.87
N VAL A 104 54.02 -44.75 27.24
CA VAL A 104 52.64 -44.28 27.46
C VAL A 104 52.57 -43.32 28.65
N ILE A 105 53.21 -43.66 29.77
CA ILE A 105 53.24 -42.80 30.97
C ILE A 105 53.98 -41.49 30.69
N ALA A 106 55.10 -41.54 29.95
CA ALA A 106 55.85 -40.36 29.57
C ALA A 106 55.05 -39.45 28.62
N LEU A 107 54.31 -40.01 27.67
CA LEU A 107 53.40 -39.26 26.80
C LEU A 107 52.25 -38.63 27.60
N ALA A 108 51.63 -39.39 28.50
CA ALA A 108 50.55 -38.90 29.34
C ALA A 108 51.01 -37.76 30.26
N ARG A 109 52.19 -37.89 30.87
CA ARG A 109 52.77 -36.83 31.71
C ARG A 109 53.16 -35.59 30.91
N LYS A 110 53.63 -35.76 29.67
CA LYS A 110 54.07 -34.63 28.82
C LYS A 110 52.91 -33.92 28.12
N TYR A 111 51.83 -34.62 27.77
CA TYR A 111 50.76 -34.07 26.92
C TYR A 111 49.37 -34.05 27.59
N LEU A 112 48.99 -35.08 28.35
CA LEU A 112 47.68 -35.10 29.05
C LEU A 112 47.71 -34.26 30.33
N TYR A 113 48.77 -34.38 31.14
CA TYR A 113 48.87 -33.65 32.42
C TYR A 113 48.77 -32.12 32.28
N PRO A 114 49.45 -31.45 31.32
CA PRO A 114 49.26 -30.00 31.14
C PRO A 114 47.86 -29.60 30.64
N HIS A 115 47.08 -30.53 30.08
CA HIS A 115 45.70 -30.28 29.64
C HIS A 115 44.64 -30.66 30.69
N LEU A 116 45.05 -31.29 31.79
CA LEU A 116 44.18 -31.73 32.90
C LEU A 116 44.44 -30.94 34.19
N GLN A 117 45.33 -29.94 34.17
CA GLN A 117 45.41 -29.00 35.28
C GLN A 117 44.09 -28.23 35.34
N PRO A 118 43.38 -28.25 36.49
CA PRO A 118 42.19 -27.43 36.63
C PRO A 118 42.61 -25.97 36.38
N PRO A 119 41.90 -25.25 35.49
CA PRO A 119 42.20 -23.85 35.22
C PRO A 119 42.29 -23.08 36.54
N ASN A 120 43.32 -22.23 36.66
CA ASN A 120 43.58 -21.44 37.86
C ASN A 120 42.28 -20.77 38.35
N GLN A 121 42.00 -20.80 39.66
CA GLN A 121 40.79 -20.23 40.27
C GLN A 121 40.48 -18.80 39.78
N THR A 122 41.51 -18.03 39.45
CA THR A 122 41.42 -16.68 38.89
C THR A 122 40.78 -16.59 37.50
N GLN A 123 40.89 -17.62 36.66
CA GLN A 123 40.21 -17.64 35.34
C GLN A 123 38.72 -17.88 35.49
N VAL A 124 38.31 -18.71 36.46
CA VAL A 124 36.90 -18.94 36.76
C VAL A 124 36.26 -17.66 37.31
N GLU A 125 36.95 -16.95 38.20
CA GLU A 125 36.48 -15.64 38.70
C GLU A 125 36.39 -14.59 37.58
N ALA A 126 37.38 -14.55 36.68
CA ALA A 126 37.35 -13.68 35.52
C ALA A 126 36.19 -14.02 34.57
N ASP A 127 35.91 -15.31 34.34
CA ASP A 127 34.81 -15.77 33.51
C ASP A 127 33.44 -15.49 34.15
N LEU A 128 33.33 -15.63 35.48
CA LEU A 128 32.14 -15.25 36.24
C LEU A 128 31.88 -13.74 36.15
N ALA A 129 32.92 -12.91 36.30
CA ALA A 129 32.81 -11.47 36.14
C ALA A 129 32.44 -11.09 34.70
N ALA A 130 32.97 -11.80 33.70
CA ALA A 130 32.61 -11.58 32.30
C ALA A 130 31.18 -12.03 31.98
N LEU A 131 30.67 -13.06 32.66
CA LEU A 131 29.27 -13.49 32.57
C LEU A 131 28.34 -12.47 33.22
N ASP A 132 28.66 -12.00 34.43
CA ASP A 132 27.89 -10.99 35.15
C ASP A 132 27.77 -9.69 34.33
N ALA A 133 28.88 -9.23 33.74
CA ALA A 133 28.88 -8.07 32.84
C ALA A 133 27.97 -8.26 31.62
N LYS A 134 27.87 -9.47 31.07
CA LYS A 134 26.94 -9.78 29.97
C LYS A 134 25.49 -9.85 30.43
N TYR A 135 25.23 -10.31 31.65
CA TYR A 135 23.89 -10.29 32.22
C TYR A 135 23.42 -8.86 32.49
N ASP A 136 24.30 -8.00 32.99
CA ASP A 136 24.04 -6.56 33.16
C ASP A 136 23.79 -5.88 31.80
N GLU A 137 24.57 -6.22 30.77
CA GLU A 137 24.36 -5.75 29.40
C GLU A 137 23.01 -6.20 28.83
N VAL A 138 22.63 -7.46 29.04
CA VAL A 138 21.33 -7.98 28.61
C VAL A 138 20.18 -7.36 29.41
N ALA A 139 20.35 -7.13 30.71
CA ALA A 139 19.35 -6.45 31.54
C ALA A 139 19.12 -5.01 31.03
N ALA A 140 20.19 -4.28 30.71
CA ALA A 140 20.09 -2.95 30.12
C ALA A 140 19.38 -2.96 28.75
N HIS A 141 19.66 -3.96 27.90
CA HIS A 141 18.96 -4.11 26.63
C HIS A 141 17.49 -4.51 26.80
N LEU A 142 17.13 -5.29 27.82
CA LEU A 142 15.74 -5.61 28.13
C LEU A 142 14.98 -4.37 28.60
N ASP A 143 15.59 -3.54 29.45
CA ASP A 143 14.99 -2.26 29.87
C ASP A 143 14.77 -1.33 28.67
N GLU A 144 15.71 -1.28 27.72
CA GLU A 144 15.58 -0.53 26.47
C GLU A 144 14.45 -1.10 25.58
N ILE A 145 14.33 -2.42 25.49
CA ILE A 145 13.23 -3.08 24.75
C ILE A 145 11.88 -2.79 25.41
N ASP A 146 11.79 -2.78 26.73
CA ASP A 146 10.56 -2.47 27.45
C ASP A 146 10.19 -0.99 27.28
N GLU A 147 11.16 -0.08 27.32
CA GLU A 147 10.92 1.34 27.06
C GLU A 147 10.46 1.58 25.61
N THR A 148 11.12 0.96 24.63
CA THR A 148 10.72 1.06 23.22
C THR A 148 9.36 0.41 22.96
N THR A 149 9.05 -0.72 23.59
CA THR A 149 7.73 -1.38 23.51
C THR A 149 6.64 -0.48 24.09
N ASN A 150 6.88 0.14 25.24
CA ASN A 150 5.96 1.09 25.83
C ASN A 150 5.80 2.36 24.99
N ALA A 151 6.88 2.86 24.37
CA ALA A 151 6.82 3.99 23.46
C ALA A 151 6.02 3.67 22.19
N ILE A 152 6.22 2.48 21.60
CA ILE A 152 5.44 1.99 20.45
C ILE A 152 3.97 1.81 20.84
N ALA A 153 3.68 1.23 22.00
CA ALA A 153 2.30 1.06 22.47
C ALA A 153 1.57 2.41 22.60
N ARG A 154 2.21 3.41 23.20
CA ARG A 154 1.66 4.79 23.30
C ARG A 154 1.49 5.42 21.92
N GLY A 155 2.48 5.27 21.03
CA GLY A 155 2.41 5.81 19.67
C GLY A 155 1.29 5.18 18.84
N LEU A 156 1.05 3.86 19.00
CA LEU A 156 -0.07 3.17 18.36
C LEU A 156 -1.42 3.68 18.85
N GLU A 157 -1.58 3.92 20.15
CA GLU A 157 -2.82 4.50 20.70
C GLU A 157 -3.07 5.92 20.16
N GLU A 158 -2.02 6.74 20.07
CA GLU A 158 -2.10 8.09 19.51
C GLU A 158 -2.45 8.08 18.02
N HIS A 159 -1.76 7.25 17.22
CA HIS A 159 -2.09 7.07 15.80
C HIS A 159 -3.48 6.47 15.59
N GLN A 160 -3.93 5.54 16.46
CA GLN A 160 -5.29 5.00 16.39
C GLN A 160 -6.32 6.10 16.65
N ALA A 161 -6.09 6.98 17.62
CA ALA A 161 -6.96 8.11 17.91
C ALA A 161 -6.98 9.14 16.77
N GLU A 162 -5.82 9.45 16.19
CA GLU A 162 -5.69 10.35 15.04
C GLU A 162 -6.38 9.78 13.80
N VAL A 163 -6.18 8.49 13.51
CA VAL A 163 -6.85 7.79 12.41
C VAL A 163 -8.37 7.77 12.65
N ALA A 164 -8.84 7.46 13.86
CA ALA A 164 -10.27 7.49 14.17
C ALA A 164 -10.88 8.90 13.96
N LYS A 165 -10.16 9.95 14.35
CA LYS A 165 -10.57 11.34 14.15
C LYS A 165 -10.63 11.70 12.66
N SER A 166 -9.56 11.41 11.90
CA SER A 166 -9.54 11.70 10.46
C SER A 166 -10.64 10.95 9.71
N VAL A 167 -10.94 9.70 10.08
CA VAL A 167 -12.06 8.93 9.51
C VAL A 167 -13.41 9.57 9.87
N ALA A 168 -13.58 10.08 11.09
CA ALA A 168 -14.78 10.82 11.48
C ALA A 168 -14.94 12.12 10.67
N ASP A 169 -13.87 12.90 10.53
CA ASP A 169 -13.85 14.15 9.76
C ASP A 169 -14.14 13.90 8.28
N VAL A 170 -13.56 12.85 7.68
CA VAL A 170 -13.85 12.46 6.29
C VAL A 170 -15.31 12.05 6.13
N ASN A 171 -15.88 11.29 7.06
CA ASN A 171 -17.30 10.94 7.02
C ASN A 171 -18.20 12.17 7.13
N GLU A 172 -17.85 13.14 7.97
CA GLU A 172 -18.57 14.40 8.11
C GLU A 172 -18.49 15.25 6.84
N LEU A 173 -17.28 15.33 6.24
CA LEU A 173 -17.10 16.00 4.97
C LEU A 173 -17.91 15.34 3.86
N ILE A 174 -17.91 14.01 3.76
CA ILE A 174 -18.71 13.26 2.79
C ILE A 174 -20.21 13.55 2.98
N LYS A 175 -20.70 13.56 4.23
CA LYS A 175 -22.09 13.95 4.50
C LYS A 175 -22.38 15.38 4.03
N SER A 176 -21.52 16.34 4.37
CA SER A 176 -21.70 17.74 3.95
C SER A 176 -21.62 17.91 2.43
N VAL A 177 -20.80 17.10 1.74
CA VAL A 177 -20.69 17.10 0.28
C VAL A 177 -21.95 16.53 -0.33
N ARG A 178 -22.46 15.43 0.21
CA ARG A 178 -23.73 14.84 -0.23
C ARG A 178 -24.90 15.78 -0.03
N GLU A 179 -25.03 16.40 1.14
CA GLU A 179 -26.08 17.40 1.42
C GLU A 179 -25.98 18.59 0.47
N ARG A 180 -24.76 19.06 0.19
CA ARG A 180 -24.52 20.15 -0.77
C ARG A 180 -24.86 19.74 -2.20
N GLU A 181 -24.58 18.51 -2.59
CA GLU A 181 -24.95 17.97 -3.91
C GLU A 181 -26.48 17.88 -4.05
N GLU A 182 -27.17 17.37 -3.04
CA GLU A 182 -28.65 17.30 -3.03
C GLU A 182 -29.28 18.71 -3.08
N ALA A 183 -28.70 19.68 -2.35
CA ALA A 183 -29.09 21.08 -2.42
C ALA A 183 -28.81 21.69 -3.80
N HIS A 184 -27.64 21.43 -4.37
CA HIS A 184 -27.27 21.92 -5.69
C HIS A 184 -28.16 21.32 -6.79
N GLU A 185 -28.53 20.04 -6.70
CA GLU A 185 -29.49 19.43 -7.63
C GLU A 185 -30.89 20.05 -7.48
N ALA A 186 -31.30 20.43 -6.27
CA ALA A 186 -32.53 21.18 -6.05
C ALA A 186 -32.48 22.57 -6.70
N GLU A 187 -31.39 23.31 -6.50
CA GLU A 187 -31.15 24.62 -7.14
C GLU A 187 -31.08 24.51 -8.67
N LEU A 188 -30.44 23.48 -9.22
CA LEU A 188 -30.40 23.24 -10.67
C LEU A 188 -31.80 22.95 -11.24
N ARG A 189 -32.65 22.25 -10.48
CA ARG A 189 -34.05 22.01 -10.88
C ARG A 189 -34.87 23.29 -10.81
N GLU A 190 -34.65 24.14 -9.81
CA GLU A 190 -35.31 25.44 -9.71
C GLU A 190 -34.85 26.39 -10.81
N THR A 191 -33.55 26.55 -11.01
CA THR A 191 -32.99 27.38 -12.08
C THR A 191 -33.47 26.93 -13.45
N LYS A 192 -33.57 25.61 -13.70
CA LYS A 192 -34.19 25.10 -14.94
C LYS A 192 -35.64 25.55 -15.09
N ARG A 193 -36.45 25.51 -14.03
CA ARG A 193 -37.84 26.00 -14.06
C ARG A 193 -37.88 27.50 -14.36
N VAL A 194 -37.05 28.30 -13.71
CA VAL A 194 -36.94 29.74 -13.96
C VAL A 194 -36.53 30.01 -15.41
N VAL A 195 -35.60 29.22 -15.97
CA VAL A 195 -35.19 29.34 -17.38
C VAL A 195 -36.35 28.99 -18.32
N ASP A 196 -37.11 27.93 -18.04
CA ASP A 196 -38.28 27.55 -18.83
C ASP A 196 -39.39 28.62 -18.75
N GLU A 197 -39.62 29.20 -17.56
CA GLU A 197 -40.55 30.31 -17.33
C GLU A 197 -40.13 31.57 -18.07
N ILE A 198 -38.85 31.97 -17.96
CA ILE A 198 -38.30 33.11 -18.71
C ILE A 198 -38.44 32.87 -20.22
N ARG A 199 -38.19 31.65 -20.70
CA ARG A 199 -38.36 31.31 -22.12
C ARG A 199 -39.82 31.52 -22.57
N GLU A 200 -40.78 31.08 -21.76
CA GLU A 200 -42.20 31.27 -22.05
C GLU A 200 -42.58 32.75 -22.00
N ASP A 201 -42.21 33.47 -20.94
CA ASP A 201 -42.47 34.90 -20.76
C ASP A 201 -41.86 35.74 -21.88
N VAL A 202 -40.61 35.49 -22.25
CA VAL A 202 -39.96 36.18 -23.38
C VAL A 202 -40.72 35.91 -24.67
N SER A 203 -41.15 34.67 -24.92
CA SER A 203 -41.91 34.32 -26.13
C SER A 203 -43.29 34.99 -26.18
N THR A 204 -44.00 35.03 -25.05
CA THR A 204 -45.34 35.62 -24.96
C THR A 204 -45.29 37.14 -25.00
N GLN A 205 -44.32 37.77 -24.33
CA GLN A 205 -44.11 39.22 -24.39
C GLN A 205 -43.69 39.66 -25.80
N PHE A 206 -42.86 38.88 -26.49
CA PHE A 206 -42.49 39.16 -27.88
C PHE A 206 -43.71 39.10 -28.83
N GLN A 207 -44.54 38.07 -28.71
CA GLN A 207 -45.78 37.94 -29.50
C GLN A 207 -46.75 39.07 -29.20
N ARG A 208 -47.00 39.39 -27.92
CA ARG A 208 -47.85 40.53 -27.51
C ARG A 208 -47.32 41.86 -28.04
N SER A 209 -46.00 42.07 -28.01
CA SER A 209 -45.36 43.27 -28.55
C SER A 209 -45.57 43.39 -30.06
N ARG A 210 -45.36 42.31 -30.81
CA ARG A 210 -45.60 42.26 -32.26
C ARG A 210 -47.07 42.52 -32.60
N ASP A 211 -47.99 41.92 -31.85
CA ASP A 211 -49.42 42.11 -32.06
C ASP A 211 -49.84 43.56 -31.77
N ALA A 212 -49.34 44.15 -30.67
CA ALA A 212 -49.58 45.56 -30.34
C ALA A 212 -49.02 46.51 -31.41
N GLN A 213 -47.80 46.24 -31.89
CA GLN A 213 -47.22 46.98 -33.02
C GLN A 213 -48.09 46.83 -34.28
N SER A 214 -48.56 45.63 -34.61
CA SER A 214 -49.41 45.40 -35.79
C SER A 214 -50.75 46.13 -35.71
N ARG A 215 -51.37 46.16 -34.52
CA ARG A 215 -52.61 46.91 -34.26
C ARG A 215 -52.38 48.39 -34.45
N SER A 216 -51.33 48.95 -33.83
CA SER A 216 -50.99 50.37 -33.99
C SER A 216 -50.73 50.74 -35.46
N LEU A 217 -50.05 49.88 -36.24
CA LEU A 217 -49.85 50.11 -37.67
C LEU A 217 -51.16 50.05 -38.45
N SER A 218 -52.06 49.13 -38.12
CA SER A 218 -53.37 49.05 -38.77
C SER A 218 -54.27 50.24 -38.43
N GLU A 219 -54.26 50.69 -37.17
CA GLU A 219 -54.95 51.89 -36.71
C GLU A 219 -54.40 53.11 -37.45
N LEU A 220 -53.07 53.30 -37.48
CA LEU A 220 -52.44 54.36 -38.26
C LEU A 220 -52.78 54.29 -39.75
N GLN A 221 -52.89 53.09 -40.35
CA GLN A 221 -53.36 52.95 -41.74
C GLN A 221 -54.83 53.37 -41.90
N THR A 222 -55.70 53.05 -40.94
CA THR A 222 -57.10 53.49 -40.97
C THR A 222 -57.23 54.99 -40.75
N GLU A 223 -56.42 55.56 -39.85
CA GLU A 223 -56.35 56.99 -39.61
C GLU A 223 -55.77 57.75 -40.81
N LEU A 224 -54.76 57.21 -41.48
CA LEU A 224 -54.25 57.79 -42.72
C LEU A 224 -55.28 57.71 -43.86
N LYS A 225 -56.02 56.60 -43.97
CA LYS A 225 -57.11 56.48 -44.94
C LYS A 225 -58.26 57.43 -44.63
N SER A 226 -58.60 57.61 -43.35
CA SER A 226 -59.66 58.53 -42.91
C SER A 226 -59.23 59.99 -43.03
N LEU A 227 -57.97 60.32 -42.71
CA LEU A 227 -57.40 61.64 -42.97
C LEU A 227 -57.35 61.92 -44.47
N ARG A 228 -56.99 60.94 -45.30
CA ARG A 228 -57.03 61.08 -46.75
C ARG A 228 -58.45 61.25 -47.26
N SER A 229 -59.43 60.52 -46.75
CA SER A 229 -60.83 60.70 -47.15
C SER A 229 -61.37 62.04 -46.70
N LEU A 230 -60.98 62.52 -45.51
CA LEU A 230 -61.27 63.88 -45.03
C LEU A 230 -60.60 64.95 -45.88
N LEU A 231 -59.37 64.72 -46.37
CA LEU A 231 -58.70 65.65 -47.28
C LEU A 231 -59.36 65.67 -48.66
N VAL A 232 -59.79 64.51 -49.17
CA VAL A 232 -60.52 64.40 -50.44
C VAL A 232 -61.92 64.99 -50.32
N SER A 233 -62.63 64.74 -49.22
CA SER A 233 -63.95 65.33 -48.96
C SER A 233 -63.86 66.84 -48.74
N ARG A 234 -62.78 67.32 -48.11
CA ARG A 234 -62.48 68.76 -48.00
C ARG A 234 -62.02 69.38 -49.32
N GLY A 235 -61.41 68.59 -50.21
CA GLY A 235 -61.13 68.99 -51.60
C GLY A 235 -62.36 68.97 -52.51
N ALA A 236 -63.44 68.27 -52.11
CA ALA A 236 -64.69 68.14 -52.86
C ALA A 236 -65.86 68.96 -52.28
N ALA A 237 -65.60 69.84 -51.31
CA ALA A 237 -66.58 70.80 -50.82
C ALA A 237 -66.46 72.13 -51.60
N PRO A 238 -67.53 72.62 -52.26
CA PRO A 238 -67.53 73.96 -52.82
C PRO A 238 -67.48 74.99 -51.69
N ALA A 239 -66.73 76.06 -51.94
CA ALA A 239 -66.65 77.22 -51.08
C ALA A 239 -68.06 77.78 -50.79
N SER A 240 -68.41 77.87 -49.52
CA SER A 240 -69.41 78.79 -49.00
C SER A 240 -69.10 79.02 -47.52
N ALA A 241 -68.41 80.13 -47.26
CA ALA A 241 -68.33 80.78 -45.95
C ALA A 241 -69.65 81.57 -45.72
N PRO A 242 -69.99 82.06 -44.50
CA PRO A 242 -69.13 82.98 -43.76
C PRO A 242 -68.94 82.67 -42.26
N ALA A 243 -67.85 83.23 -41.74
CA ALA A 243 -67.53 83.40 -40.33
C ALA A 243 -68.59 84.27 -39.60
N PRO A 244 -68.53 84.36 -38.25
CA PRO A 244 -67.68 85.41 -37.69
C PRO A 244 -66.95 85.09 -36.36
N ALA A 245 -65.84 85.82 -36.18
CA ALA A 245 -65.32 86.41 -34.94
C ALA A 245 -64.79 85.51 -33.79
N ALA A 246 -63.46 85.46 -33.71
CA ALA A 246 -62.66 85.46 -32.45
C ALA A 246 -62.63 86.90 -31.85
N PRO A 247 -61.95 87.25 -30.71
CA PRO A 247 -60.89 86.54 -29.94
C PRO A 247 -60.91 86.84 -28.40
N PRO A 248 -59.80 86.85 -27.59
CA PRO A 248 -58.59 86.00 -27.49
C PRO A 248 -58.27 85.47 -26.05
N ALA A 249 -57.13 84.77 -25.93
CA ALA A 249 -56.32 84.47 -24.71
C ALA A 249 -56.73 83.19 -23.95
N GLU A 250 -55.84 82.30 -23.49
CA GLU A 250 -54.47 82.48 -23.01
C GLU A 250 -53.69 81.16 -23.06
N SER A 251 -52.40 81.28 -23.31
CA SER A 251 -51.42 80.24 -23.57
C SER A 251 -50.87 79.65 -22.27
N ALA A 252 -50.90 78.33 -22.11
CA ALA A 252 -50.09 77.62 -21.11
C ALA A 252 -49.36 76.42 -21.76
N PRO A 253 -48.04 76.28 -21.61
CA PRO A 253 -47.30 75.15 -22.17
C PRO A 253 -47.41 73.91 -21.26
N PRO A 254 -47.41 72.68 -21.81
CA PRO A 254 -47.26 71.47 -20.99
C PRO A 254 -45.80 71.32 -20.48
N PRO A 255 -45.60 70.66 -19.32
CA PRO A 255 -44.29 70.56 -18.66
C PRO A 255 -43.28 69.70 -19.44
N PRO A 256 -41.96 69.88 -19.21
CA PRO A 256 -40.90 69.16 -19.92
C PRO A 256 -40.90 67.66 -19.61
N ARG A 257 -40.57 66.87 -20.64
CA ARG A 257 -40.39 65.42 -20.59
C ARG A 257 -39.16 65.08 -19.74
N PRO A 258 -39.18 64.02 -18.91
CA PRO A 258 -37.99 63.57 -18.19
C PRO A 258 -36.92 63.08 -19.17
N ALA A 259 -35.67 63.48 -18.94
CA ALA A 259 -34.49 63.01 -19.67
C ALA A 259 -34.31 61.49 -19.53
N PRO A 260 -33.64 60.81 -20.48
CA PRO A 260 -33.35 59.38 -20.36
C PRO A 260 -32.47 59.11 -19.13
N SER A 261 -33.05 58.44 -18.14
CA SER A 261 -32.31 57.87 -17.00
C SER A 261 -31.46 56.71 -17.49
N ILE A 262 -30.15 56.81 -17.29
CA ILE A 262 -29.22 55.70 -17.52
C ILE A 262 -29.55 54.60 -16.48
N PRO A 263 -29.75 53.33 -16.89
CA PRO A 263 -30.03 52.24 -15.96
C PRO A 263 -28.81 51.92 -15.09
N ALA A 264 -29.06 51.51 -13.84
CA ALA A 264 -28.07 51.34 -12.78
C ALA A 264 -26.92 50.35 -13.07
N TRP A 265 -27.04 49.50 -14.11
CA TRP A 265 -25.98 48.58 -14.51
C TRP A 265 -24.83 49.25 -15.26
N GLN A 266 -25.01 50.48 -15.75
CA GLN A 266 -23.99 51.20 -16.54
C GLN A 266 -23.01 52.04 -15.68
N LEU A 267 -23.14 52.00 -14.35
CA LEU A 267 -22.29 52.74 -13.40
C LEU A 267 -21.32 51.84 -12.62
N ALA A 268 -21.29 50.53 -12.91
CA ALA A 268 -20.39 49.57 -12.27
C ALA A 268 -19.25 49.20 -13.22
N ASP A 269 -18.35 50.15 -13.50
CA ASP A 269 -16.94 49.89 -13.86
C ASP A 269 -16.23 51.22 -14.09
N ASN A 270 -15.63 51.77 -13.03
CA ASN A 270 -14.37 52.53 -13.10
C ASN A 270 -13.73 52.65 -11.71
#